data_AF-A0A350IB18-F1
#
_entry.id   AF-A0A350IB18-F1
#
_cell.length_a   1.000
_cell.length_b   1.000
_cell.length_c   1.000
_cell.angle_alpha   90.00
_cell.angle_beta   90.00
_cell.angle_gamma   90.00
#
_symmetry.space_group_name_H-M   'P 1'
#
loop_
_entity.id
_entity.type
_entity.pdbx_description
1 polymer ?
#
loop_
_entity_poly.entity_id
_entity_poly.type
_entity_poly.pdbx_seq_one_letter_code
_entity_poly.pdbx_strand_id
1 'polypeptide(L)'
;MDPRVEKEMSEEVEVGFRVHRAHKMMDWVENEVTEWAEGIVFEHYGVEEVTELTRDQIEEIAAEADRLDEDYGDIISLGFFNIVRWWESETEDYVL
;
A
#
# COMPACT_ATOMS: atom_id res chain seq x y z
N MET A 1 3.72 -23.57 -46.90
CA MET A 1 4.42 -23.77 -45.61
C MET A 1 3.93 -25.10 -45.04
N ASP A 2 4.79 -25.90 -44.42
CA ASP A 2 4.38 -27.19 -43.85
C ASP A 2 3.55 -26.93 -42.56
N PRO A 3 2.31 -27.47 -42.44
CA PRO A 3 1.46 -27.23 -41.27
C PRO A 3 2.03 -27.75 -39.95
N ARG A 4 3.06 -28.60 -39.97
CA ARG A 4 3.82 -29.01 -38.77
C ARG A 4 4.81 -27.95 -38.31
N VAL A 5 5.41 -27.23 -39.26
CA VAL A 5 6.34 -26.12 -38.98
C VAL A 5 5.59 -24.92 -38.38
N GLU A 6 4.35 -24.68 -38.82
CA GLU A 6 3.48 -23.65 -38.20
C GLU A 6 3.06 -24.02 -36.77
N LYS A 7 2.84 -25.32 -36.50
CA LYS A 7 2.51 -25.80 -35.15
C LYS A 7 3.71 -25.71 -34.20
N GLU A 8 4.90 -26.10 -34.65
CA GLU A 8 6.14 -26.02 -33.85
C GLU A 8 6.55 -24.56 -33.57
N MET A 9 6.36 -23.64 -34.53
CA MET A 9 6.59 -22.20 -34.30
C MET A 9 5.53 -21.52 -33.41
N SER A 10 4.39 -22.17 -33.17
CA SER A 10 3.34 -21.66 -32.26
C SER A 10 3.49 -22.14 -30.81
N GLU A 11 4.38 -23.11 -30.55
CA GLU A 11 4.56 -23.73 -29.23
C GLU A 11 5.86 -23.29 -28.51
N GLU A 12 6.72 -22.47 -29.14
CA GLU A 12 7.91 -21.90 -28.51
C GLU A 12 7.75 -20.39 -28.28
N VAL A 13 7.05 -19.95 -27.22
CA VAL A 13 7.47 -18.93 -26.21
C VAL A 13 6.39 -18.83 -25.11
N GLU A 14 6.23 -19.88 -24.32
CA GLU A 14 5.87 -19.78 -22.91
C GLU A 14 6.59 -20.98 -22.28
N VAL A 15 7.58 -20.85 -21.42
CA VAL A 15 7.43 -20.48 -20.02
C VAL A 15 8.80 -19.99 -19.48
N GLY A 16 8.98 -18.67 -19.39
CA GLY A 16 10.02 -18.10 -18.53
C GLY A 16 9.58 -18.14 -17.06
N PHE A 17 10.49 -17.85 -16.13
CA PHE A 17 10.15 -17.64 -14.72
C PHE A 17 9.05 -16.58 -14.58
N ARG A 18 7.97 -16.90 -13.85
CA ARG A 18 6.87 -15.97 -13.55
C ARG A 18 6.41 -16.14 -12.11
N VAL A 19 6.15 -15.01 -11.45
CA VAL A 19 5.52 -14.98 -10.14
C VAL A 19 4.01 -15.10 -10.31
N HIS A 20 3.42 -16.13 -9.73
CA HIS A 20 1.97 -16.32 -9.74
C HIS A 20 1.35 -15.72 -8.47
N ARG A 21 0.16 -15.11 -8.59
CA ARG A 21 -0.61 -14.52 -7.49
C ARG A 21 0.10 -13.34 -6.78
N ALA A 22 0.92 -12.58 -7.50
CA ALA A 22 1.59 -11.39 -6.95
C ALA A 22 0.61 -10.40 -6.29
N HIS A 23 -0.61 -10.25 -6.83
CA HIS A 23 -1.66 -9.42 -6.22
C HIS A 23 -1.97 -9.83 -4.77
N LYS A 24 -2.01 -11.13 -4.44
CA LYS A 24 -2.25 -11.58 -3.05
C LYS A 24 -1.11 -11.23 -2.11
N MET A 25 0.12 -11.19 -2.65
CA MET A 25 1.28 -10.75 -1.89
C MET A 25 1.21 -9.25 -1.66
N MET A 26 0.79 -8.47 -2.67
CA MET A 26 0.52 -7.05 -2.50
C MET A 26 -0.55 -6.81 -1.44
N ASP A 27 -1.71 -7.48 -1.52
CA ASP A 27 -2.77 -7.36 -0.50
C ASP A 27 -2.23 -7.62 0.92
N TRP A 28 -1.34 -8.61 1.08
CA TRP A 28 -0.71 -8.89 2.37
C TRP A 28 0.27 -7.79 2.80
N VAL A 29 1.14 -7.32 1.89
CA VAL A 29 2.10 -6.23 2.16
C VAL A 29 1.38 -4.94 2.56
N GLU A 30 0.29 -4.60 1.86
CA GLU A 30 -0.51 -3.41 2.14
C GLU A 30 -1.14 -3.46 3.54
N ASN A 31 -1.65 -4.64 3.95
CA ASN A 31 -2.17 -4.82 5.31
C ASN A 31 -1.06 -4.71 6.36
N GLU A 32 0.06 -5.42 6.15
CA GLU A 32 1.17 -5.45 7.10
C GLU A 32 1.77 -4.05 7.33
N VAL A 33 1.93 -3.25 6.25
CA VAL A 33 2.47 -1.90 6.38
C VAL A 33 1.48 -0.93 7.03
N THR A 34 0.18 -1.14 6.85
CA THR A 34 -0.86 -0.36 7.52
C THR A 34 -0.86 -0.67 9.03
N GLU A 35 -0.87 -1.94 9.41
CA GLU A 35 -0.79 -2.37 10.82
C GLU A 35 0.49 -1.85 11.51
N TRP A 36 1.63 -1.87 10.80
CA TRP A 36 2.87 -1.30 11.30
C TRP A 36 2.79 0.22 11.51
N ALA A 37 2.22 0.96 10.55
CA ALA A 37 2.03 2.40 10.67
C ALA A 37 1.07 2.75 11.83
N GLU A 38 -0.02 2.00 12.00
CA GLU A 38 -0.95 2.15 13.12
C GLU A 38 -0.23 2.02 14.46
N GLY A 39 0.60 0.97 14.62
CA GLY A 39 1.39 0.77 15.82
C GLY A 39 2.28 1.97 16.16
N ILE A 40 2.96 2.55 15.17
CA ILE A 40 3.80 3.75 15.37
C ILE A 40 2.95 4.95 15.77
N VAL A 41 1.88 5.23 15.03
CA VAL A 41 1.04 6.41 15.24
C VAL A 41 0.34 6.36 16.59
N PHE A 42 -0.27 5.22 16.92
CA PHE A 42 -1.03 5.05 18.16
C PHE A 42 -0.12 5.09 19.38
N GLU A 43 1.07 4.47 19.31
CA GLU A 43 2.07 4.58 20.37
C GLU A 43 2.58 6.02 20.53
N HIS A 44 2.84 6.72 19.42
CA HIS A 44 3.38 8.09 19.46
C HIS A 44 2.40 9.09 20.08
N TYR A 45 1.13 9.04 19.69
CA TYR A 45 0.10 9.98 20.16
C TYR A 45 -0.65 9.48 21.42
N GLY A 46 -0.44 8.23 21.83
CA GLY A 46 -1.07 7.66 23.03
C GLY A 46 -2.58 7.45 22.88
N VAL A 47 -3.02 7.04 21.69
CA VAL A 47 -4.43 6.79 21.33
C VAL A 47 -4.67 5.31 21.11
N GLU A 48 -5.92 4.86 21.24
CA GLU A 48 -6.31 3.46 20.99
C GLU A 48 -7.07 3.27 19.66
N GLU A 49 -7.59 4.35 19.08
CA GLU A 49 -8.36 4.34 17.84
C GLU A 49 -8.07 5.56 16.97
N VAL A 50 -8.30 5.42 15.66
CA VAL A 50 -8.03 6.50 14.69
C VAL A 50 -8.85 7.76 15.01
N THR A 51 -10.09 7.60 15.49
CA THR A 51 -11.02 8.70 15.80
C THR A 51 -10.59 9.58 16.97
N GLU A 52 -9.63 9.14 17.78
CA GLU A 52 -9.03 9.94 18.86
C GLU A 52 -7.97 10.92 18.35
N LEU A 53 -7.47 10.75 17.12
CA LEU A 53 -6.52 11.68 16.50
C LEU A 53 -7.20 13.02 16.21
N THR A 54 -6.49 14.09 16.54
CA THR A 54 -6.93 15.46 16.23
C THR A 54 -6.61 15.83 14.79
N ARG A 55 -7.25 16.90 14.32
CA ARG A 55 -6.97 17.49 13.00
C ARG A 55 -5.49 17.83 12.81
N ASP A 56 -4.86 18.45 13.81
CA ASP A 56 -3.45 18.84 13.72
C ASP A 56 -2.53 17.60 13.64
N GLN A 57 -2.86 16.53 14.38
CA GLN A 57 -2.09 15.28 14.37
C GLN A 57 -2.20 14.55 13.03
N ILE A 58 -3.39 14.51 12.42
CA ILE A 58 -3.56 13.85 11.13
C ILE A 58 -2.87 14.62 10.00
N GLU A 59 -2.79 15.95 10.09
CA GLU A 59 -2.00 16.79 9.17
C GLU A 59 -0.48 16.52 9.32
N GLU A 60 0.02 16.32 10.55
CA GLU A 60 1.41 15.89 10.77
C GLU A 60 1.70 14.52 10.17
N ILE A 61 0.76 13.56 10.32
CA ILE A 61 0.87 12.22 9.74
C ILE A 61 0.88 12.29 8.21
N ALA A 62 0.00 13.09 7.59
CA ALA A 62 -0.02 13.28 6.15
C ALA A 62 1.31 13.87 5.63
N ALA A 63 1.86 14.87 6.31
CA ALA A 63 3.14 15.48 5.95
C ALA A 63 4.34 14.53 6.15
N GLU A 64 4.27 13.60 7.10
CA GLU A 64 5.27 12.52 7.22
C GLU A 64 5.09 11.48 6.12
N ALA A 65 3.85 11.13 5.76
CA ALA A 65 3.55 10.20 4.67
C ALA A 65 4.14 10.69 3.33
N ASP A 66 3.98 11.97 3.01
CA ASP A 66 4.58 12.61 1.84
C ASP A 66 6.12 12.52 1.88
N ARG A 67 6.74 12.79 3.03
CA ARG A 67 8.20 12.68 3.19
C ARG A 67 8.70 11.24 3.01
N LEU A 68 7.97 10.27 3.56
CA LEU A 68 8.29 8.85 3.39
C LEU A 68 8.16 8.40 1.93
N ASP A 69 7.20 8.95 1.20
CA ASP A 69 7.02 8.69 -0.23
C ASP A 69 8.22 9.19 -1.04
N GLU A 70 8.66 10.42 -0.76
CA GLU A 70 9.84 11.02 -1.39
C GLU A 70 11.14 10.27 -1.09
N ASP A 71 11.35 9.86 0.17
CA ASP A 71 12.62 9.30 0.63
C ASP A 71 12.73 7.77 0.46
N TYR A 72 11.62 7.04 0.62
CA TYR A 72 11.60 5.57 0.70
C TYR A 72 10.62 4.89 -0.27
N GLY A 73 9.71 5.65 -0.88
CA GLY A 73 8.77 5.18 -1.89
C GLY A 73 7.46 4.59 -1.34
N ASP A 74 6.62 4.20 -2.29
CA ASP A 74 5.17 4.03 -2.15
C ASP A 74 4.72 3.10 -1.02
N ILE A 75 5.44 2.00 -0.77
CA ILE A 75 4.94 0.96 0.16
C ILE A 75 4.96 1.46 1.60
N ILE A 76 6.02 2.18 1.99
CA ILE A 76 6.16 2.64 3.36
C ILE A 76 5.21 3.81 3.64
N SER A 77 5.08 4.75 2.69
CA SER A 77 4.14 5.87 2.78
C SER A 77 2.68 5.42 2.76
N LEU A 78 2.36 4.33 2.05
CA LEU A 78 0.99 3.80 1.94
C LEU A 78 0.34 3.53 3.30
N GLY A 79 1.07 2.95 4.25
CA GLY A 79 0.52 2.66 5.59
C GLY A 79 0.02 3.94 6.29
N PHE A 80 0.78 5.03 6.20
CA PHE A 80 0.40 6.31 6.78
C PHE A 80 -0.72 7.00 6.00
N PHE A 81 -0.70 6.96 4.68
CA PHE A 81 -1.82 7.46 3.88
C PHE A 81 -3.13 6.71 4.15
N ASN A 82 -3.08 5.42 4.45
CA ASN A 82 -4.26 4.64 4.81
C ASN A 82 -4.85 5.11 6.15
N ILE A 83 -4.01 5.44 7.13
CA ILE A 83 -4.46 6.04 8.41
C ILE A 83 -5.17 7.38 8.16
N VAL A 84 -4.60 8.25 7.33
CA VAL A 84 -5.22 9.53 6.98
C VAL A 84 -6.58 9.33 6.33
N ARG A 85 -6.68 8.48 5.30
CA ARG A 85 -7.95 8.18 4.62
C ARG A 85 -8.98 7.53 5.55
N TRP A 86 -8.53 6.70 6.48
CA TRP A 86 -9.42 6.10 7.47
C TRP A 86 -9.98 7.18 8.41
N TRP A 87 -9.14 8.06 8.93
CA TRP A 87 -9.57 9.19 9.75
C TRP A 87 -10.57 10.09 9.02
N GLU A 88 -10.28 10.44 7.76
CA GLU A 88 -11.18 11.24 6.91
C GLU A 88 -12.55 10.57 6.75
N SER A 89 -12.56 9.25 6.54
CA SER A 89 -13.78 8.47 6.41
C SER A 89 -14.62 8.43 7.70
N GLU A 90 -13.99 8.35 8.87
CA GLU A 90 -14.69 8.29 10.17
C GLU A 90 -15.18 9.67 10.64
N THR A 91 -14.49 10.74 10.26
CA THR A 91 -14.77 12.10 10.72
C THR A 91 -15.56 12.96 9.73
N GLU A 92 -15.70 12.50 8.49
CA GLU A 92 -16.25 13.26 7.34
C GLU A 92 -15.47 14.56 7.05
N ASP A 93 -14.19 14.62 7.42
CA ASP A 93 -13.27 15.73 7.18
C ASP A 93 -12.16 15.34 6.18
N TYR A 94 -11.52 16.32 5.54
CA TYR A 94 -10.57 16.10 4.42
C TYR A 94 -9.23 16.79 4.64
N VAL A 95 -8.14 16.05 4.44
CA VAL A 95 -6.75 16.44 4.63
C VAL A 95 -5.96 16.25 3.33
N LEU A 96 -6.12 15.11 2.65
CA LEU A 96 -5.48 14.78 1.36
C LEU A 96 -6.20 15.38 0.14
#